data_AF-A0A0G1NBR1-F1
#
_entry.id   AF-A0A0G1NBR1-F1
#
_cell.length_a   1.000
_cell.length_b   1.000
_cell.length_c   1.000
_cell.angle_alpha   90.00
_cell.angle_beta   90.00
_cell.angle_gamma   90.00
#
_symmetry.space_group_name_H-M   'P 1'
#
loop_
_entity.id
_entity.type
_entity.pdbx_description
1 polymer ?
#
loop_
_entity_poly.entity_id
_entity_poly.type
_entity_poly.pdbx_seq_one_letter_code
_entity_poly.pdbx_strand_id
1 'polypeptide(L)'
;MVGATNLQHDLVVAKTSGNVGIGTTAPDTALEINHATGNNLRLTYNDADGSALNYTDFTLDSSGNLTINSSGTQTTVSDTLVLGTAGAGTTDSVIVREAGGDLAARSIDSRVWGSSLVDGSGTANYVTYWSDSNTLAAEQYLATSRGGLGGNVTALGAGEVLYSTSTTAYDSLAAGSSGQLLTSGGAAAPSWSNIASLLTAGDDILLLLGVTSPPC
;
A
#
# COMPACT_ATOMS: atom_id res chain seq x y z
N MET A 1 17.45 40.31 67.89
CA MET A 1 17.32 39.06 67.11
C MET A 1 16.18 39.27 66.14
N VAL A 2 16.47 39.81 64.95
CA VAL A 2 15.45 39.97 63.90
C VAL A 2 15.24 38.57 63.34
N GLY A 3 14.09 37.97 63.67
CA GLY A 3 13.67 36.73 63.04
C GLY A 3 13.52 37.00 61.56
N ALA A 4 14.38 36.40 60.73
CA ALA A 4 14.12 36.28 59.31
C ALA A 4 12.83 35.46 59.20
N THR A 5 11.72 36.14 58.94
CA THR A 5 10.47 35.48 58.56
C THR A 5 10.79 34.65 57.33
N ASN A 6 10.64 33.33 57.46
CA ASN A 6 10.73 32.38 56.38
C ASN A 6 9.59 32.68 55.40
N LEU A 7 9.80 33.67 54.52
CA LEU A 7 9.01 33.79 53.32
C LEU A 7 9.40 32.53 52.54
N GLN A 8 8.48 31.56 52.44
CA GLN A 8 8.56 30.59 51.37
C GLN A 8 8.65 31.43 50.10
N HIS A 9 9.85 31.54 49.53
CA HIS A 9 10.12 32.62 48.60
C HIS A 9 9.49 32.25 47.25
N ASP A 10 8.21 32.59 47.09
CA ASP A 10 7.47 32.39 45.85
C ASP A 10 8.14 33.14 44.68
N LEU A 11 8.86 34.24 44.95
CA LEU A 11 9.69 34.95 43.98
C LEU A 11 10.99 35.48 44.62
N VAL A 12 12.13 35.17 44.02
CA VAL A 12 13.48 35.58 44.43
C VAL A 12 14.17 36.27 43.26
N VAL A 13 14.83 37.40 43.52
CA VAL A 13 15.83 37.97 42.62
C VAL A 13 17.20 37.82 43.27
N ALA A 14 18.04 36.97 42.70
CA ALA A 14 19.40 36.71 43.18
C ALA A 14 20.26 37.95 42.97
N LYS A 15 20.63 38.64 44.06
CA LYS A 15 21.31 39.95 43.99
C LYS A 15 22.68 39.90 43.31
N THR A 16 23.34 38.74 43.31
CA THR A 16 24.68 38.57 42.76
C THR A 16 24.69 38.25 41.27
N SER A 17 23.74 37.46 40.79
CA SER A 17 23.62 37.06 39.38
C SER A 17 22.56 37.84 38.60
N GLY A 18 21.59 38.46 39.28
CA GLY A 18 20.42 39.06 38.66
C GLY A 18 19.32 38.05 38.26
N ASN A 19 19.54 36.75 38.50
CA ASN A 19 18.61 35.69 38.15
C ASN A 19 17.31 35.76 38.96
N VAL A 20 16.20 35.33 38.37
CA VAL A 20 14.89 35.25 39.01
C VAL A 20 14.54 33.79 39.31
N GLY A 21 14.19 33.49 40.55
CA GLY A 21 13.73 32.17 41.00
C GLY A 21 12.29 32.21 41.48
N ILE A 22 11.46 31.26 41.08
CA ILE A 22 10.13 31.01 41.65
C ILE A 22 10.15 29.62 42.26
N GLY A 23 9.91 29.51 43.57
CA GLY A 23 10.05 28.23 44.29
C GLY A 23 11.51 27.75 44.45
N THR A 24 12.50 28.60 44.13
CA THR A 24 13.93 28.37 44.38
C THR A 24 14.59 29.64 44.90
N THR A 25 15.55 29.48 45.82
CA THR A 25 16.33 30.59 46.40
C THR A 25 17.72 30.75 45.80
N ALA A 26 18.13 29.79 44.98
CA ALA A 26 19.41 29.76 44.30
C ALA A 26 19.17 29.44 42.82
N PRO A 27 18.57 30.35 42.04
CA PRO A 27 18.31 30.11 40.63
C PRO A 27 19.63 29.98 39.84
N ASP A 28 19.81 28.84 39.19
CA ASP A 28 21.00 28.48 38.40
C ASP A 28 20.99 29.13 37.00
N THR A 29 19.80 29.53 36.53
CA THR A 29 19.61 30.19 35.22
C THR A 29 18.87 31.53 35.39
N ALA A 30 18.81 32.32 34.32
CA ALA A 30 18.25 33.68 34.36
C ALA A 30 16.80 33.72 34.89
N LEU A 31 16.01 32.70 34.58
CA LEU A 31 14.69 32.46 35.17
C LEU A 31 14.56 30.96 35.46
N GLU A 32 14.37 30.60 36.72
CA GLU A 32 14.14 29.23 37.15
C GLU A 32 12.82 29.13 37.91
N ILE A 33 11.93 28.24 37.46
CA ILE A 33 10.67 27.95 38.16
C ILE A 33 10.69 26.50 38.63
N ASN A 34 10.83 26.32 39.94
CA ASN A 34 10.93 25.03 40.58
C ASN A 34 9.65 24.72 41.36
N HIS A 35 9.01 23.60 41.03
CA HIS A 35 7.84 23.13 41.74
C HIS A 35 7.85 21.59 41.78
N ALA A 36 7.92 20.99 42.98
CA ALA A 36 8.21 19.57 43.13
C ALA A 36 7.01 18.63 42.84
N THR A 37 5.78 19.13 42.93
CA THR A 37 4.55 18.31 42.92
C THR A 37 3.44 18.86 42.02
N GLY A 38 3.75 19.83 41.18
CA GLY A 38 2.77 20.61 40.43
C GLY A 38 3.41 21.29 39.23
N ASN A 39 2.61 22.06 38.49
CA ASN A 39 3.05 22.63 37.22
C ASN A 39 4.12 23.71 37.43
N ASN A 40 5.14 23.72 36.59
CA ASN A 40 6.19 24.71 36.64
C ASN A 40 5.71 26.05 36.05
N LEU A 41 4.96 26.03 34.94
CA LEU A 41 4.43 27.25 34.33
C LEU A 41 3.01 26.99 33.82
N ARG A 42 2.10 27.93 34.09
CA ARG A 42 0.77 27.96 33.49
C ARG A 42 0.63 29.22 32.63
N LEU A 43 0.17 29.03 31.38
CA LEU A 43 -0.37 30.10 30.55
C LEU A 43 -1.90 30.01 30.60
N THR A 44 -2.55 31.12 30.89
CA THR A 44 -4.00 31.16 31.09
C THR A 44 -4.65 32.14 30.12
N TYR A 45 -5.79 31.76 29.55
CA TYR A 45 -6.57 32.65 28.69
C TYR A 45 -7.70 33.34 29.46
N ASN A 46 -7.65 34.68 29.49
CA ASN A 46 -8.72 35.56 30.00
C ASN A 46 -9.22 35.18 31.40
N ASP A 47 -8.29 35.11 32.35
CA ASP A 47 -8.58 34.78 33.74
C ASP A 47 -8.13 35.91 34.66
N ALA A 48 -9.09 36.74 35.06
CA ALA A 48 -8.83 37.86 35.95
C ALA A 48 -9.00 37.47 37.43
N ASP A 49 -9.58 36.31 37.73
CA ASP A 49 -10.00 35.93 39.09
C ASP A 49 -9.44 34.59 39.58
N GLY A 50 -8.63 33.89 38.78
CA GLY A 50 -7.93 32.66 39.15
C GLY A 50 -8.75 31.39 38.94
N SER A 51 -9.79 31.43 38.09
CA SER A 51 -10.74 30.34 37.87
C SER A 51 -10.73 29.77 36.45
N ALA A 52 -9.67 29.99 35.67
CA ALA A 52 -9.62 29.63 34.26
C ALA A 52 -9.97 28.17 33.95
N LEU A 53 -10.81 28.02 32.92
CA LEU A 53 -11.06 26.75 32.26
C LEU A 53 -10.11 26.50 31.08
N ASN A 54 -9.54 27.57 30.51
CA ASN A 54 -8.68 27.53 29.34
C ASN A 54 -7.24 27.89 29.73
N TYR A 55 -6.37 26.90 29.75
CA TYR A 55 -4.97 27.06 30.12
C TYR A 55 -4.10 26.01 29.43
N THR A 56 -2.80 26.25 29.44
CA THR A 56 -1.79 25.26 29.12
C THR A 56 -0.76 25.23 30.23
N ASP A 57 -0.52 24.03 30.75
CA ASP A 57 0.50 23.77 31.77
C ASP A 57 1.76 23.19 31.15
N PHE A 58 2.90 23.64 31.66
CA PHE A 58 4.21 23.07 31.43
C PHE A 58 4.64 22.40 32.74
N THR A 59 4.85 21.09 32.68
CA THR A 59 5.19 20.28 33.85
C THR A 59 6.44 19.48 33.56
N LEU A 60 7.45 19.59 34.42
CA LEU A 60 8.65 18.78 34.38
C LEU A 60 8.52 17.67 35.42
N ASP A 61 8.66 16.41 35.01
CA ASP A 61 8.67 15.28 35.96
C ASP A 61 10.06 15.09 36.61
N SER A 62 10.14 14.19 37.60
CA SER A 62 11.41 13.87 38.28
C SER A 62 12.44 13.17 37.39
N SER A 63 12.07 12.74 36.19
CA SER A 63 12.96 12.19 35.17
C SER A 63 13.42 13.26 34.16
N GLY A 64 12.95 14.50 34.29
CA GLY A 64 13.27 15.60 33.38
C GLY A 64 12.43 15.63 32.11
N ASN A 65 11.31 14.89 32.03
CA ASN A 65 10.42 14.97 30.87
C ASN A 65 9.52 16.19 30.98
N LEU A 66 9.46 16.99 29.92
CA LEU A 66 8.48 18.07 29.80
C LEU A 66 7.18 17.54 29.23
N THR A 67 6.08 17.81 29.93
CA THR A 67 4.72 17.65 29.41
C THR A 67 4.10 19.02 29.16
N ILE A 68 3.52 19.22 27.96
CA ILE A 68 2.70 20.38 27.62
C ILE A 68 1.24 19.93 27.64
N ASN A 69 0.51 20.29 28.68
CA ASN A 69 -0.86 19.87 28.91
C ASN A 69 -1.81 21.05 28.67
N SER A 70 -2.36 21.13 27.47
CA SER A 70 -3.42 22.08 27.14
C SER A 70 -4.75 21.56 27.69
N SER A 71 -5.57 22.43 28.30
CA SER A 71 -6.94 22.06 28.70
C SER A 71 -7.88 21.85 27.50
N GLY A 72 -7.49 22.38 26.33
CA GLY A 72 -8.02 21.98 25.04
C GLY A 72 -7.34 20.71 24.50
N THR A 73 -7.84 20.14 23.40
CA THR A 73 -7.40 18.84 22.90
C THR A 73 -6.19 18.89 21.95
N GLN A 74 -5.54 20.05 21.79
CA GLN A 74 -4.55 20.28 20.73
C GLN A 74 -3.35 21.09 21.22
N THR A 75 -2.17 20.72 20.72
CA THR A 75 -0.94 21.53 20.75
C THR A 75 -0.53 21.77 19.31
N THR A 76 -0.46 23.03 18.89
CA THR A 76 -0.21 23.39 17.48
C THR A 76 1.17 24.03 17.33
N VAL A 77 1.88 23.65 16.28
CA VAL A 77 3.08 24.34 15.79
C VAL A 77 2.74 24.90 14.42
N SER A 78 2.68 26.22 14.28
CA SER A 78 2.23 26.88 13.04
C SER A 78 3.24 26.76 11.90
N ASP A 79 4.51 26.50 12.24
CA ASP A 79 5.61 26.29 11.30
C ASP A 79 6.20 24.87 11.47
N THR A 80 7.52 24.73 11.34
CA THR A 80 8.22 23.45 11.41
C THR A 80 8.36 22.97 12.85
N LEU A 81 7.98 21.71 13.11
CA LEU A 81 8.32 20.98 14.33
C LEU A 81 9.61 20.19 14.13
N VAL A 82 10.67 20.58 14.84
CA VAL A 82 11.96 19.87 14.83
C VAL A 82 11.94 18.77 15.90
N LEU A 83 11.95 17.51 15.48
CA LEU A 83 11.88 16.33 16.36
C LEU A 83 13.25 15.83 16.87
N GLY A 84 14.31 16.66 16.75
CA GLY A 84 15.66 16.32 17.21
C GLY A 84 16.25 15.12 16.49
N THR A 85 16.60 14.07 17.24
CA THR A 85 17.28 12.85 16.72
C THR A 85 16.32 11.80 16.16
N ALA A 86 15.03 12.09 16.02
CA ALA A 86 14.08 11.17 15.41
C ALA A 86 14.53 10.80 13.99
N GLY A 87 14.77 9.50 13.74
CA GLY A 87 15.24 8.99 12.44
C GLY A 87 16.73 9.21 12.15
N ALA A 88 17.53 9.65 13.13
CA ALA A 88 18.96 9.82 12.95
C ALA A 88 19.63 8.52 12.48
N GLY A 89 20.41 8.59 11.39
CA GLY A 89 21.11 7.45 10.79
C GLY A 89 20.30 6.65 9.76
N THR A 90 19.06 7.07 9.46
CA THR A 90 18.25 6.50 8.37
C THR A 90 18.17 7.48 7.20
N THR A 91 18.22 6.97 5.97
CA THR A 91 18.04 7.79 4.75
C THR A 91 16.58 7.91 4.36
N ASP A 92 15.80 6.86 4.60
CA ASP A 92 14.41 6.72 4.18
C ASP A 92 13.56 6.41 5.41
N SER A 93 13.02 7.46 6.03
CA SER A 93 12.23 7.35 7.26
C SER A 93 10.87 7.99 7.13
N VAL A 94 9.90 7.36 7.77
CA VAL A 94 8.58 7.93 8.03
C VAL A 94 8.38 8.07 9.54
N ILE A 95 7.67 9.11 9.97
CA ILE A 95 7.20 9.23 11.35
C ILE A 95 5.83 8.54 11.44
N VAL A 96 5.71 7.55 12.30
CA VAL A 96 4.45 6.87 12.57
C VAL A 96 4.07 7.00 14.05
N ARG A 97 2.78 6.83 14.32
CA ARG A 97 2.27 6.67 15.68
C ARG A 97 2.31 5.20 16.06
N GLU A 98 2.99 4.88 17.14
CA GLU A 98 3.02 3.53 17.69
C GLU A 98 1.80 3.28 18.59
N ALA A 99 1.52 2.02 18.92
CA ALA A 99 0.36 1.65 19.73
C ALA A 99 0.34 2.32 21.13
N GLY A 100 1.52 2.64 21.66
CA GLY A 100 1.69 3.36 22.93
C GLY A 100 1.36 4.86 22.86
N GLY A 101 1.11 5.42 21.67
CA GLY A 101 0.83 6.83 21.47
C GLY A 101 2.05 7.67 21.08
N ASP A 102 3.25 7.13 21.27
CA ASP A 102 4.52 7.77 20.88
C ASP A 102 4.67 7.88 19.36
N LEU A 103 5.40 8.91 18.93
CA LEU A 103 5.88 9.03 17.56
C LEU A 103 7.23 8.34 17.43
N ALA A 104 7.35 7.42 16.47
CA ALA A 104 8.60 6.75 16.14
C ALA A 104 8.96 6.96 14.68
N ALA A 105 10.25 7.15 14.42
CA ALA A 105 10.78 7.05 13.07
C ALA A 105 10.97 5.58 12.70
N ARG A 106 10.51 5.20 11.52
CA ARG A 106 10.71 3.85 10.98
C ARG A 106 11.39 3.92 9.63
N SER A 107 12.42 3.12 9.47
CA SER A 107 13.04 2.89 8.17
C SER A 107 12.03 2.25 7.24
N ILE A 108 11.98 2.76 6.03
CA ILE A 108 11.22 2.16 4.94
C ILE A 108 12.17 1.88 3.77
N ASP A 109 11.77 0.97 2.89
CA ASP A 109 12.51 0.70 1.67
C ASP A 109 12.53 1.96 0.77
N SER A 110 13.69 2.35 0.27
CA SER A 110 13.88 3.58 -0.53
C SER A 110 13.08 3.55 -1.84
N ARG A 111 12.71 2.37 -2.33
CA ARG A 111 11.86 2.22 -3.53
C ARG A 111 10.50 2.91 -3.36
N VAL A 112 10.01 3.06 -2.13
CA VAL A 112 8.75 3.77 -1.82
C VAL A 112 8.75 5.21 -2.30
N TRP A 113 9.93 5.84 -2.39
CA TRP A 113 10.09 7.20 -2.89
C TRP A 113 10.48 7.26 -4.38
N GLY A 114 10.69 6.11 -5.01
CA GLY A 114 11.06 5.99 -6.43
C GLY A 114 9.91 5.48 -7.31
N SER A 115 10.24 5.11 -8.56
CA SER A 115 9.26 4.58 -9.53
C SER A 115 9.25 3.05 -9.63
N SER A 116 10.09 2.37 -8.85
CA SER A 116 10.29 0.91 -8.91
C SER A 116 9.30 0.10 -8.08
N LEU A 117 8.45 0.76 -7.29
CA LEU A 117 7.31 0.07 -6.72
C LEU A 117 6.35 -0.32 -7.83
N VAL A 118 5.76 -1.48 -7.65
CA VAL A 118 4.67 -1.95 -8.50
C VAL A 118 3.44 -1.12 -8.19
N ASP A 119 2.89 -0.46 -9.20
CA ASP A 119 1.52 0.06 -9.20
C ASP A 119 0.56 -1.05 -9.67
N GLY A 120 -0.70 -0.93 -9.30
CA GLY A 120 -1.74 -1.90 -9.64
C GLY A 120 -1.66 -3.20 -8.83
N SER A 121 -2.57 -4.11 -9.15
CA SER A 121 -2.66 -5.42 -8.50
C SER A 121 -3.34 -6.44 -9.42
N GLY A 122 -3.33 -7.70 -9.00
CA GLY A 122 -4.06 -8.75 -9.69
C GLY A 122 -5.54 -8.82 -9.29
N THR A 123 -6.33 -9.53 -10.09
CA THR A 123 -7.67 -9.99 -9.69
C THR A 123 -7.60 -11.46 -9.28
N ALA A 124 -8.25 -11.86 -8.18
CA ALA A 124 -8.24 -13.24 -7.72
C ALA A 124 -8.75 -14.20 -8.82
N ASN A 125 -8.06 -15.32 -9.01
CA ASN A 125 -8.32 -16.34 -10.05
C ASN A 125 -8.10 -15.88 -11.50
N TYR A 126 -7.50 -14.72 -11.74
CA TYR A 126 -7.19 -14.22 -13.09
C TYR A 126 -5.68 -14.33 -13.35
N VAL A 127 -5.29 -14.33 -14.62
CA VAL A 127 -3.88 -14.29 -15.02
C VAL A 127 -3.36 -12.86 -14.83
N THR A 128 -2.23 -12.71 -14.16
CA THR A 128 -1.57 -11.40 -13.98
C THR A 128 -0.54 -11.14 -15.07
N TYR A 129 -0.43 -9.88 -15.50
CA TYR A 129 0.56 -9.44 -16.48
C TYR A 129 0.96 -7.98 -16.23
N TRP A 130 2.10 -7.56 -16.78
CA TRP A 130 2.53 -6.16 -16.76
C TRP A 130 1.85 -5.38 -17.88
N SER A 131 1.09 -4.33 -17.53
CA SER A 131 0.50 -3.43 -18.55
C SER A 131 1.47 -2.35 -19.01
N ASP A 132 2.46 -2.02 -18.18
CA ASP A 132 3.57 -1.12 -18.47
C ASP A 132 4.81 -1.51 -17.63
N SER A 133 5.78 -0.59 -17.47
CA SER A 133 7.04 -0.88 -16.77
C SER A 133 6.89 -1.15 -15.27
N ASN A 134 5.80 -0.70 -14.64
CA ASN A 134 5.61 -0.86 -13.20
C ASN A 134 4.16 -1.15 -12.80
N THR A 135 3.23 -1.32 -13.72
CA THR A 135 1.82 -1.62 -13.40
C THR A 135 1.48 -3.09 -13.63
N LEU A 136 1.00 -3.77 -12.58
CA LEU A 136 0.33 -5.06 -12.71
C LEU A 136 -1.14 -4.89 -13.07
N ALA A 137 -1.57 -5.64 -14.08
CA ALA A 137 -2.95 -5.80 -14.49
C ALA A 137 -3.35 -7.28 -14.47
N ALA A 138 -4.64 -7.56 -14.65
CA ALA A 138 -5.17 -8.91 -14.71
C ALA A 138 -6.20 -9.10 -15.82
N GLU A 139 -6.30 -10.33 -16.30
CA GLU A 139 -7.29 -10.75 -17.29
C GLU A 139 -7.82 -12.15 -16.97
N GLN A 140 -9.10 -12.39 -17.27
CA GLN A 140 -9.75 -13.66 -16.91
C GLN A 140 -9.16 -14.85 -17.67
N TYR A 141 -8.85 -14.64 -18.94
CA TYR A 141 -8.19 -15.60 -19.82
C TYR A 141 -7.03 -14.87 -20.51
N LEU A 142 -5.87 -15.52 -20.58
CA LEU A 142 -4.71 -14.94 -21.26
C LEU A 142 -5.09 -14.59 -22.72
N ALA A 143 -4.92 -13.33 -23.11
CA ALA A 143 -5.23 -12.88 -24.45
C ALA A 143 -4.38 -13.59 -25.52
N THR A 144 -4.92 -13.73 -26.72
CA THR A 144 -4.20 -14.31 -27.87
C THR A 144 -2.95 -13.53 -28.25
N SER A 145 -2.95 -12.20 -28.07
CA SER A 145 -1.78 -11.34 -28.24
C SER A 145 -0.65 -11.62 -27.25
N ARG A 146 -0.94 -12.30 -26.13
CA ARG A 146 0.03 -12.75 -25.12
C ARG A 146 0.21 -14.27 -25.13
N GLY A 147 -0.16 -14.94 -26.23
CA GLY A 147 0.02 -16.37 -26.41
C GLY A 147 -1.03 -17.25 -25.71
N GLY A 148 -2.10 -16.66 -25.19
CA GLY A 148 -3.23 -17.42 -24.65
C GLY A 148 -4.29 -17.74 -25.69
N LEU A 149 -5.41 -18.29 -25.23
CA LEU A 149 -6.55 -18.67 -26.07
C LEU A 149 -7.66 -17.62 -26.08
N GLY A 150 -7.56 -16.56 -25.25
CA GLY A 150 -8.53 -15.46 -25.19
C GLY A 150 -9.94 -15.85 -24.76
N GLY A 151 -10.12 -17.06 -24.24
CA GLY A 151 -11.39 -17.62 -23.77
C GLY A 151 -11.17 -18.79 -22.82
N ASN A 152 -12.26 -19.28 -22.23
CA ASN A 152 -12.23 -20.51 -21.45
C ASN A 152 -12.19 -21.72 -22.37
N VAL A 153 -11.01 -22.28 -22.57
CA VAL A 153 -10.84 -23.52 -23.31
C VAL A 153 -10.34 -24.59 -22.35
N THR A 154 -11.27 -25.43 -21.91
CA THR A 154 -10.97 -26.59 -21.06
C THR A 154 -10.98 -27.83 -21.94
N ALA A 155 -9.92 -28.63 -21.89
CA ALA A 155 -9.82 -29.86 -22.68
C ALA A 155 -11.01 -30.79 -22.42
N LEU A 156 -11.72 -31.16 -23.48
CA LEU A 156 -12.89 -32.04 -23.43
C LEU A 156 -12.51 -33.52 -23.51
N GLY A 157 -11.31 -33.84 -24.00
CA GLY A 157 -10.79 -35.20 -24.09
C GLY A 157 -9.58 -35.32 -25.02
N ALA A 158 -8.97 -36.50 -25.06
CA ALA A 158 -7.85 -36.77 -25.96
C ALA A 158 -8.30 -36.72 -27.43
N GLY A 159 -7.50 -36.07 -28.29
CA GLY A 159 -7.75 -35.98 -29.73
C GLY A 159 -8.65 -34.82 -30.14
N GLU A 160 -8.97 -33.89 -29.24
CA GLU A 160 -9.63 -32.63 -29.60
C GLU A 160 -8.76 -31.76 -30.53
N VAL A 161 -9.41 -30.85 -31.25
CA VAL A 161 -8.76 -29.91 -32.18
C VAL A 161 -9.13 -28.48 -31.78
N LEU A 162 -8.13 -27.63 -31.58
CA LEU A 162 -8.34 -26.20 -31.33
C LEU A 162 -8.69 -25.47 -32.61
N TYR A 163 -9.62 -24.51 -32.53
CA TYR A 163 -9.99 -23.64 -33.64
C TYR A 163 -10.31 -22.22 -33.14
N SER A 164 -10.09 -21.22 -34.00
CA SER A 164 -10.42 -19.82 -33.68
C SER A 164 -11.92 -19.58 -33.79
N THR A 165 -12.51 -18.89 -32.83
CA THR A 165 -13.93 -18.46 -32.85
C THR A 165 -14.09 -16.97 -33.15
N SER A 166 -13.02 -16.18 -32.96
CA SER A 166 -12.94 -14.77 -33.34
C SER A 166 -11.48 -14.37 -33.59
N THR A 167 -11.23 -13.09 -33.81
CA THR A 167 -9.85 -12.55 -33.91
C THR A 167 -9.09 -12.62 -32.57
N THR A 168 -9.78 -12.82 -31.45
CA THR A 168 -9.19 -12.78 -30.11
C THR A 168 -9.60 -13.95 -29.22
N ALA A 169 -10.20 -15.01 -29.76
CA ALA A 169 -10.64 -16.17 -28.97
C ALA A 169 -10.55 -17.48 -29.75
N TYR A 170 -10.28 -18.55 -29.01
CA TYR A 170 -10.28 -19.93 -29.47
C TYR A 170 -11.29 -20.75 -28.70
N ASP A 171 -11.66 -21.89 -29.27
CA ASP A 171 -12.42 -22.95 -28.64
C ASP A 171 -11.88 -24.31 -29.13
N SER A 172 -12.43 -25.40 -28.62
CA SER A 172 -12.06 -26.77 -28.95
C SER A 172 -13.22 -27.51 -29.61
N LEU A 173 -12.90 -28.29 -30.66
CA LEU A 173 -13.81 -29.27 -31.23
C LEU A 173 -13.43 -30.63 -30.67
N ALA A 174 -14.41 -31.32 -30.07
CA ALA A 174 -14.22 -32.67 -29.54
C ALA A 174 -13.67 -33.63 -30.60
N ALA A 175 -12.99 -34.69 -30.15
CA ALA A 175 -12.41 -35.69 -31.03
C ALA A 175 -13.44 -36.29 -31.98
N GLY A 176 -13.08 -36.37 -33.27
CA GLY A 176 -13.86 -37.09 -34.26
C GLY A 176 -13.73 -38.60 -34.08
N SER A 177 -14.59 -39.33 -34.78
CA SER A 177 -14.48 -40.78 -34.92
C SER A 177 -13.53 -41.14 -36.08
N SER A 178 -12.95 -42.34 -36.03
CA SER A 178 -12.14 -42.86 -37.13
C SER A 178 -12.93 -42.87 -38.45
N GLY A 179 -12.28 -42.49 -39.56
CA GLY A 179 -12.92 -42.37 -40.88
C GLY A 179 -13.64 -41.05 -41.12
N GLN A 180 -13.48 -40.07 -40.23
CA GLN A 180 -13.99 -38.71 -40.42
C GLN A 180 -12.91 -37.76 -40.94
N LEU A 181 -13.35 -36.78 -41.73
CA LEU A 181 -12.56 -35.65 -42.21
C LEU A 181 -13.04 -34.37 -41.52
N LEU A 182 -12.11 -33.46 -41.22
CA LEU A 182 -12.46 -32.14 -40.73
C LEU A 182 -12.91 -31.27 -41.91
N THR A 183 -14.10 -30.70 -41.79
CA THR A 183 -14.70 -29.84 -42.82
C THR A 183 -14.84 -28.41 -42.30
N SER A 184 -14.45 -27.43 -43.12
CA SER A 184 -14.55 -26.01 -42.77
C SER A 184 -16.01 -25.56 -42.76
N GLY A 185 -16.41 -24.84 -41.71
CA GLY A 185 -17.70 -24.14 -41.64
C GLY A 185 -17.66 -22.71 -42.19
N GLY A 186 -16.57 -22.31 -42.87
CA GLY A 186 -16.34 -20.90 -43.21
C GLY A 186 -16.14 -20.06 -41.96
N ALA A 187 -17.06 -19.13 -41.70
CA ALA A 187 -17.06 -18.32 -40.47
C ALA A 187 -17.65 -19.05 -39.25
N ALA A 188 -18.27 -20.23 -39.44
CA ALA A 188 -18.77 -21.08 -38.37
C ALA A 188 -17.71 -22.09 -37.91
N ALA A 189 -17.97 -22.76 -36.77
CA ALA A 189 -17.12 -23.81 -36.25
C ALA A 189 -16.91 -24.94 -37.29
N PRO A 190 -15.70 -25.53 -37.37
CA PRO A 190 -15.48 -26.71 -38.20
C PRO A 190 -16.26 -27.91 -37.67
N SER A 191 -16.52 -28.89 -38.53
CA SER A 191 -17.26 -30.10 -38.15
C SER A 191 -16.64 -31.36 -38.75
N TRP A 192 -16.88 -32.50 -38.10
CA TRP A 192 -16.46 -33.81 -38.60
C TRP A 192 -17.49 -34.38 -39.57
N SER A 193 -17.03 -34.75 -40.77
CA SER A 193 -17.85 -35.41 -41.80
C SER A 193 -17.32 -36.80 -42.10
N ASN A 194 -18.21 -37.80 -42.22
CA ASN A 194 -17.81 -39.15 -42.60
C ASN A 194 -17.30 -39.17 -44.05
N ILE A 195 -16.18 -39.84 -44.31
CA ILE A 195 -15.66 -39.99 -45.68
C ILE A 195 -16.68 -40.66 -46.61
N ALA A 196 -17.48 -41.60 -46.07
CA ALA A 196 -18.49 -42.35 -46.82
C ALA A 196 -19.63 -41.48 -47.36
N SER A 197 -20.01 -40.39 -46.68
CA SER A 197 -21.07 -39.50 -47.16
C SER A 197 -20.62 -38.60 -48.32
N LEU A 198 -19.31 -38.39 -48.47
CA LEU A 198 -18.74 -37.62 -49.58
C LEU A 198 -18.59 -38.46 -50.85
N LEU A 199 -18.46 -39.79 -50.72
CA LEU A 199 -18.43 -40.71 -51.87
C LEU A 199 -19.78 -40.86 -52.57
N THR A 200 -20.88 -40.66 -51.86
CA THR A 200 -22.25 -40.77 -52.41
C THR A 200 -22.74 -39.48 -53.09
N ALA A 201 -22.03 -38.37 -52.93
CA ALA A 201 -22.41 -37.06 -53.48
C ALA A 201 -21.97 -36.86 -54.95
N GLY A 202 -21.27 -37.83 -55.55
CA GLY A 202 -21.06 -37.90 -57.00
C GLY A 202 -19.98 -37.00 -57.60
N ASP A 203 -19.62 -35.86 -56.99
CA ASP A 203 -18.90 -34.82 -57.74
C ASP A 203 -17.46 -34.45 -57.29
N ASP A 204 -16.98 -34.79 -56.09
CA ASP A 204 -15.80 -34.04 -55.57
C ASP A 204 -14.51 -34.82 -55.26
N ILE A 205 -14.54 -36.16 -55.19
CA ILE A 205 -13.33 -36.95 -54.86
C ILE A 205 -13.12 -38.07 -55.88
N LEU A 206 -12.20 -37.84 -56.82
CA LEU A 206 -11.68 -38.88 -57.71
C LEU A 206 -10.58 -39.68 -56.99
N LEU A 207 -10.90 -40.87 -56.50
CA LEU A 207 -9.90 -41.82 -55.99
C LEU A 207 -9.23 -42.50 -57.19
N LEU A 208 -8.05 -42.03 -57.60
CA LEU A 208 -7.25 -42.73 -58.61
C LEU A 208 -6.63 -43.99 -57.97
N LEU A 209 -7.35 -45.10 -58.02
CA LEU A 209 -6.76 -46.42 -57.78
C LEU A 209 -5.84 -46.72 -58.97
N GLY A 210 -4.54 -46.81 -58.71
CA GLY A 210 -3.52 -47.04 -59.74
C GLY A 210 -3.88 -48.24 -60.61
N VAL A 211 -4.09 -47.99 -61.91
CA VAL A 211 -4.35 -49.05 -62.89
C VAL A 211 -3.06 -49.83 -63.11
N THR A 212 -3.00 -51.10 -62.68
CA THR A 212 -2.02 -52.04 -63.22
C THR A 212 -2.45 -52.35 -64.66
N SER A 213 -1.62 -52.00 -65.64
CA SER A 213 -1.84 -52.34 -67.05
C SER A 213 -2.09 -53.84 -67.23
N PRO A 214 -3.07 -54.27 -68.06
CA PRO A 214 -3.28 -55.69 -68.31
C PRO A 214 -2.07 -56.26 -69.09
N PRO A 215 -1.58 -57.46 -68.75
CA PRO A 215 -0.55 -58.12 -69.55
C PRO A 215 -1.12 -58.48 -70.93
N CYS A 216 -0.35 -58.16 -71.99
CA CYS A 216 -0.63 -58.54 -73.37
C CYS A 216 -0.56 -60.05 -73.59
#